data_AF-A0A8S8YS34-F1
#
_entry.id   AF-A0A8S8YS34-F1
#
_cell.length_a   1.000
_cell.length_b   1.000
_cell.length_c   1.000
_cell.angle_alpha   90.00
_cell.angle_beta   90.00
_cell.angle_gamma   90.00
#
_symmetry.space_group_name_H-M   'P 1'
#
loop_
_entity.id
_entity.type
_entity.pdbx_description
1 polymer ?
#
loop_
_entity_poly.entity_id
_entity_poly.type
_entity_poly.pdbx_seq_one_letter_code
_entity_poly.pdbx_strand_id
1 'polypeptide(L)'
;MIRFDGSGSFDADPMFQDRSSTDMSDPEWGGIMDWIWDFGDASPSSSGPMVWHSYDRPGEYTVRLTVIDGFGSGDSNTPEMKVRVSSAPEITTTSPIATDYVVVGELVNLSGEARDDDLDLGIHAWIDDDALFDSDGDGDPTNDRDRNLTDTLEFNWDINSYVDDDCLTLEGCDGNTRNDWIGVNQTWTEPGEIRISMTVCDGVGVCEFRDYVITVLSLQDTAPPKTLADLTLADLTPGKESAGLLALVTLVAILGWMILRERDDEELDAMEMVKKYDVDEVEAEGGLPGMDQHSPPPQPRYLTSDQRTNRESGYVRPIRTRRK
;
A
#
# COMPACT_ATOMS: atom_id res chain seq x y z
N MET A 1 -26.39 5.54 -14.40
CA MET A 1 -27.77 6.01 -14.10
C MET A 1 -28.65 5.63 -15.27
N ILE A 2 -29.81 5.00 -15.02
CA ILE A 2 -30.72 4.49 -16.06
C ILE A 2 -31.90 5.46 -16.18
N ARG A 3 -32.30 5.78 -17.41
CA ARG A 3 -33.50 6.59 -17.69
C ARG A 3 -34.68 5.67 -17.98
N PHE A 4 -35.76 5.84 -17.24
CA PHE A 4 -37.03 5.18 -17.49
C PHE A 4 -37.99 6.16 -18.16
N ASP A 5 -38.64 5.73 -19.23
CA ASP A 5 -39.55 6.54 -20.02
C ASP A 5 -40.90 5.84 -20.15
N GLY A 6 -41.92 6.46 -19.57
CA GLY A 6 -43.31 6.04 -19.61
C GLY A 6 -44.18 7.02 -20.39
N SER A 7 -43.59 8.01 -21.06
CA SER A 7 -44.32 9.05 -21.80
C SER A 7 -45.16 8.50 -22.96
N GLY A 8 -44.83 7.31 -23.48
CA GLY A 8 -45.63 6.59 -24.47
C GLY A 8 -46.89 5.91 -23.93
N SER A 9 -47.20 6.06 -22.63
CA SER A 9 -48.45 5.55 -22.05
C SER A 9 -49.65 6.33 -22.58
N PHE A 10 -50.74 5.63 -22.87
CA PHE A 10 -51.96 6.22 -23.42
C PHE A 10 -53.21 5.67 -22.74
N ASP A 11 -54.26 6.49 -22.68
CA ASP A 11 -55.60 6.04 -22.30
C ASP A 11 -56.29 5.38 -23.50
N ALA A 12 -56.84 4.18 -23.28
CA ALA A 12 -57.52 3.41 -24.32
C ALA A 12 -58.96 3.90 -24.59
N ASP A 13 -59.46 4.85 -23.79
CA ASP A 13 -60.77 5.44 -23.99
C ASP A 13 -60.89 6.11 -25.37
N PRO A 14 -62.01 5.93 -26.10
CA PRO A 14 -62.21 6.52 -27.43
C PRO A 14 -62.05 8.05 -27.50
N MET A 15 -62.13 8.75 -26.37
CA MET A 15 -61.98 10.20 -26.28
C MET A 15 -60.52 10.66 -26.41
N PHE A 16 -59.56 9.80 -26.05
CA PHE A 16 -58.12 10.08 -26.05
C PHE A 16 -57.37 9.36 -27.18
N GLN A 17 -58.10 8.72 -28.11
CA GLN A 17 -57.50 8.19 -29.33
C GLN A 17 -56.73 9.29 -30.08
N ASP A 18 -55.53 8.94 -30.54
CA ASP A 18 -54.57 9.81 -31.23
C ASP A 18 -54.02 10.99 -30.39
N ARG A 19 -54.15 10.93 -29.06
CA ARG A 19 -53.55 11.90 -28.13
C ARG A 19 -52.38 11.29 -27.37
N SER A 20 -51.27 12.00 -27.30
CA SER A 20 -50.02 11.51 -26.69
C SER A 20 -49.33 12.51 -25.77
N SER A 21 -49.89 13.72 -25.60
CA SER A 21 -49.26 14.72 -24.75
C SER A 21 -49.39 14.32 -23.28
N THR A 22 -48.27 14.43 -22.56
CA THR A 22 -48.20 14.18 -21.11
C THR A 22 -48.55 15.42 -20.28
N ASP A 23 -48.70 16.59 -20.92
CA ASP A 23 -49.08 17.84 -20.28
C ASP A 23 -50.61 17.96 -20.22
N MET A 24 -51.16 18.00 -19.00
CA MET A 24 -52.60 18.14 -18.77
C MET A 24 -53.22 19.44 -19.32
N SER A 25 -52.40 20.46 -19.60
CA SER A 25 -52.84 21.73 -20.19
C SER A 25 -52.88 21.71 -21.71
N ASP A 26 -52.35 20.68 -22.33
CA ASP A 26 -52.30 20.51 -23.77
C ASP A 26 -53.65 20.03 -24.32
N PRO A 27 -54.20 20.64 -25.40
CA PRO A 27 -55.36 20.11 -26.11
C PRO A 27 -55.19 18.65 -26.57
N GLU A 28 -53.96 18.22 -26.84
CA GLU A 28 -53.59 16.85 -27.24
C GLU A 28 -53.20 15.96 -26.04
N TRP A 29 -53.59 16.34 -24.81
CA TRP A 29 -53.38 15.54 -23.60
C TRP A 29 -54.00 14.15 -23.71
N GLY A 30 -53.20 13.13 -23.42
CA GLY A 30 -53.50 11.71 -23.61
C GLY A 30 -54.31 11.03 -22.50
N GLY A 31 -54.89 11.79 -21.56
CA GLY A 31 -55.78 11.24 -20.52
C GLY A 31 -55.07 10.72 -19.26
N ILE A 32 -53.74 10.67 -19.26
CA ILE A 32 -52.93 10.20 -18.12
C ILE A 32 -52.63 11.34 -17.15
N MET A 33 -52.91 11.12 -15.85
CA MET A 33 -52.64 12.09 -14.79
C MET A 33 -51.30 11.86 -14.08
N ASP A 34 -50.93 10.61 -13.83
CA ASP A 34 -49.73 10.31 -13.03
C ASP A 34 -49.02 9.03 -13.48
N TRP A 35 -47.72 9.01 -13.24
CA TRP A 35 -46.82 7.89 -13.48
C TRP A 35 -46.02 7.65 -12.20
N ILE A 36 -46.22 6.51 -11.57
CA ILE A 36 -45.54 6.13 -10.33
C ILE A 36 -44.60 4.97 -10.63
N TRP A 37 -43.31 5.19 -10.43
CA TRP A 37 -42.26 4.20 -10.64
C TRP A 37 -41.84 3.59 -9.31
N ASP A 38 -41.90 2.26 -9.23
CA ASP A 38 -41.28 1.45 -8.19
C ASP A 38 -40.16 0.62 -8.83
N PHE A 39 -38.93 0.77 -8.34
CA PHE A 39 -37.75 0.15 -8.93
C PHE A 39 -37.46 -1.26 -8.39
N GLY A 40 -38.19 -1.72 -7.37
CA GLY A 40 -38.02 -3.07 -6.81
C GLY A 40 -36.76 -3.27 -5.96
N ASP A 41 -36.00 -2.22 -5.66
CA ASP A 41 -34.79 -2.22 -4.81
C ASP A 41 -35.03 -1.63 -3.40
N ALA A 42 -36.30 -1.40 -3.05
CA ALA A 42 -36.76 -0.74 -1.83
C ALA A 42 -36.36 0.73 -1.69
N SER A 43 -35.91 1.38 -2.77
CA SER A 43 -35.80 2.84 -2.83
C SER A 43 -37.19 3.51 -2.87
N PRO A 44 -37.30 4.80 -2.52
CA PRO A 44 -38.55 5.54 -2.65
C PRO A 44 -39.04 5.57 -4.10
N SER A 45 -40.35 5.41 -4.29
CA SER A 45 -40.97 5.54 -5.61
C SER A 45 -40.78 6.94 -6.19
N SER A 46 -40.60 7.03 -7.50
CA SER A 46 -40.48 8.31 -8.23
C SER A 46 -41.73 8.59 -9.05
N SER A 47 -42.09 9.86 -9.19
CA SER A 47 -43.25 10.29 -9.97
C SER A 47 -42.84 11.05 -11.23
N GLY A 48 -43.51 10.79 -12.35
CA GLY A 48 -43.37 11.54 -13.59
C GLY A 48 -43.21 10.66 -14.84
N PRO A 49 -43.45 11.22 -16.04
CA PRO A 49 -43.41 10.45 -17.28
C PRO A 49 -42.00 9.96 -17.63
N MET A 50 -40.97 10.66 -17.15
CA MET A 50 -39.56 10.28 -17.32
C MET A 50 -38.84 10.42 -15.97
N VAL A 51 -38.15 9.37 -15.54
CA VAL A 51 -37.41 9.36 -14.28
C VAL A 51 -36.01 8.76 -14.48
N TRP A 52 -35.10 9.11 -13.57
CA TRP A 52 -33.75 8.55 -13.55
C TRP A 52 -33.53 7.81 -12.25
N HIS A 53 -32.92 6.62 -12.33
CA HIS A 53 -32.61 5.81 -11.16
C HIS A 53 -31.22 5.17 -11.26
N SER A 54 -30.62 4.88 -10.11
CA SER A 54 -29.34 4.18 -10.01
C SER A 54 -29.47 3.08 -8.98
N TYR A 55 -29.03 1.88 -9.35
CA TYR A 55 -28.98 0.74 -8.46
C TYR A 55 -27.60 0.65 -7.82
N ASP A 56 -27.57 0.54 -6.49
CA ASP A 56 -26.31 0.46 -5.74
C ASP A 56 -25.74 -0.97 -5.69
N ARG A 57 -26.60 -1.99 -5.84
CA ARG A 57 -26.21 -3.39 -5.71
C ARG A 57 -26.51 -4.17 -6.99
N PRO A 58 -25.61 -5.07 -7.40
CA PRO A 58 -25.90 -5.99 -8.49
C PRO A 58 -27.07 -6.91 -8.13
N GLY A 59 -27.81 -7.35 -9.16
CA GLY A 59 -28.98 -8.19 -8.98
C GLY A 59 -30.04 -8.01 -10.05
N GLU A 60 -31.11 -8.82 -9.95
CA GLU A 60 -32.31 -8.69 -10.76
C GLU A 60 -33.36 -7.89 -9.99
N TYR A 61 -33.87 -6.83 -10.62
CA TYR A 61 -34.91 -5.96 -10.09
C TYR A 61 -36.13 -5.98 -11.01
N THR A 62 -37.32 -5.97 -10.41
CA THR A 62 -38.58 -5.84 -11.15
C THR A 62 -39.09 -4.42 -10.98
N VAL A 63 -38.98 -3.63 -12.04
CA VAL A 63 -39.48 -2.26 -12.09
C VAL A 63 -40.95 -2.30 -12.45
N ARG A 64 -41.76 -1.56 -11.72
CA ARG A 64 -43.20 -1.42 -11.91
C ARG A 64 -43.52 0.02 -12.22
N LEU A 65 -44.20 0.26 -13.33
CA LEU A 65 -44.78 1.56 -13.64
C LEU A 65 -46.27 1.48 -13.37
N THR A 66 -46.80 2.28 -12.44
CA THR A 66 -48.24 2.45 -12.26
C THR A 66 -48.68 3.74 -12.93
N VAL A 67 -49.49 3.61 -13.98
CA VAL A 67 -50.06 4.75 -14.70
C VAL A 67 -51.49 4.97 -14.21
N ILE A 68 -51.86 6.21 -13.89
CA ILE A 68 -53.18 6.57 -13.37
C ILE A 68 -53.91 7.46 -14.37
N ASP A 69 -55.11 7.04 -14.78
CA ASP A 69 -55.99 7.85 -15.63
C ASP A 69 -56.58 9.06 -14.87
N GLY A 70 -57.05 10.04 -15.64
CA GLY A 70 -57.65 11.24 -15.10
C GLY A 70 -59.17 11.31 -15.04
N PHE A 71 -59.90 10.31 -15.56
CA PHE A 71 -61.33 10.43 -15.84
C PHE A 71 -62.12 9.18 -15.46
N GLY A 72 -63.37 9.40 -15.01
CA GLY A 72 -64.38 8.35 -14.95
C GLY A 72 -64.29 7.39 -13.77
N SER A 73 -63.10 6.96 -13.32
CA SER A 73 -62.89 6.17 -12.08
C SER A 73 -61.43 6.05 -11.60
N GLY A 74 -60.42 6.57 -12.32
CA GLY A 74 -59.02 6.41 -11.92
C GLY A 74 -58.52 5.00 -12.18
N ASP A 75 -58.82 4.45 -13.37
CA ASP A 75 -58.24 3.17 -13.76
C ASP A 75 -56.71 3.29 -13.76
N SER A 76 -56.08 2.20 -13.32
CA SER A 76 -54.64 2.11 -13.23
C SER A 76 -54.15 0.84 -13.89
N ASN A 77 -53.07 0.96 -14.65
CA ASN A 77 -52.35 -0.21 -15.16
C ASN A 77 -50.93 -0.24 -14.59
N THR A 78 -50.44 -1.44 -14.31
CA THR A 78 -49.11 -1.65 -13.71
C THR A 78 -48.27 -2.61 -14.55
N PRO A 79 -47.75 -2.19 -15.72
CA PRO A 79 -46.73 -2.95 -16.43
C PRO A 79 -45.47 -3.16 -15.58
N GLU A 80 -44.84 -4.31 -15.77
CA GLU A 80 -43.59 -4.68 -15.11
C GLU A 80 -42.49 -4.88 -16.16
N MET A 81 -41.27 -4.46 -15.84
CA MET A 81 -40.06 -4.76 -16.62
C MET A 81 -38.96 -5.29 -15.70
N LYS A 82 -38.14 -6.21 -16.22
CA LYS A 82 -36.99 -6.73 -15.49
C LYS A 82 -35.74 -5.95 -15.87
N VAL A 83 -34.99 -5.52 -14.86
CA VAL A 83 -33.68 -4.89 -15.02
C VAL A 83 -32.66 -5.76 -14.30
N ARG A 84 -31.60 -6.14 -15.01
CA ARG A 84 -30.46 -6.84 -14.41
C ARG A 84 -29.27 -5.89 -14.31
N VAL A 85 -28.74 -5.75 -13.11
CA VAL A 85 -27.56 -4.96 -12.81
C VAL A 85 -26.38 -5.91 -12.70
N SER A 86 -25.40 -5.74 -13.60
CA SER A 86 -24.19 -6.59 -13.68
C SER A 86 -23.41 -6.54 -12.37
N SER A 87 -22.85 -7.67 -11.99
CA SER A 87 -21.91 -7.83 -10.89
C SER A 87 -20.49 -7.58 -11.37
N ALA A 88 -19.67 -6.96 -10.51
CA ALA A 88 -18.27 -6.76 -10.85
C ALA A 88 -17.54 -8.12 -10.91
N PRO A 89 -16.58 -8.31 -11.83
CA PRO A 89 -15.80 -9.53 -11.91
C PRO A 89 -15.04 -9.84 -10.61
N GLU A 90 -14.95 -11.12 -10.24
CA GLU A 90 -14.19 -11.58 -9.08
C GLU A 90 -12.73 -11.87 -9.46
N ILE A 91 -11.79 -11.14 -8.85
CA ILE A 91 -10.35 -11.35 -9.06
C ILE A 91 -9.85 -12.55 -8.23
N THR A 92 -9.62 -13.69 -8.89
CA THR A 92 -9.13 -14.94 -8.27
C THR A 92 -7.62 -15.03 -8.18
N THR A 93 -6.90 -14.11 -8.83
CA THR A 93 -5.43 -14.04 -8.84
C THR A 93 -4.85 -14.02 -7.42
N THR A 94 -3.89 -14.90 -7.16
CA THR A 94 -3.14 -14.92 -5.88
C THR A 94 -1.84 -14.13 -5.94
N SER A 95 -1.12 -14.25 -7.06
CA SER A 95 0.11 -13.51 -7.34
C SER A 95 0.11 -13.08 -8.80
N PRO A 96 0.43 -11.82 -9.10
CA PRO A 96 0.48 -11.30 -10.47
C PRO A 96 1.77 -11.70 -11.20
N ILE A 97 2.74 -12.27 -10.47
CA ILE A 97 4.06 -12.67 -10.95
C ILE A 97 4.32 -14.15 -10.65
N ALA A 98 5.14 -14.78 -11.48
CA ALA A 98 5.45 -16.21 -11.37
C ALA A 98 6.38 -16.56 -10.18
N THR A 99 7.07 -15.58 -9.61
CA THR A 99 8.04 -15.72 -8.51
C THR A 99 7.61 -14.88 -7.31
N ASP A 100 8.15 -15.14 -6.12
CA ASP A 100 7.82 -14.34 -4.92
C ASP A 100 8.50 -12.96 -4.91
N TYR A 101 9.57 -12.81 -5.69
CA TYR A 101 10.34 -11.57 -5.83
C TYR A 101 10.87 -11.43 -7.25
N VAL A 102 11.25 -10.21 -7.62
CA VAL A 102 11.82 -9.85 -8.92
C VAL A 102 13.21 -9.28 -8.72
N VAL A 103 14.12 -9.45 -9.69
CA VAL A 103 15.44 -8.81 -9.67
C VAL A 103 15.45 -7.58 -10.57
N VAL A 104 16.16 -6.51 -10.15
CA VAL A 104 16.35 -5.30 -10.96
C VAL A 104 16.87 -5.65 -12.37
N GLY A 105 16.20 -5.12 -13.39
CA GLY A 105 16.54 -5.31 -14.81
C GLY A 105 16.00 -6.59 -15.45
N GLU A 106 15.29 -7.44 -14.71
CA GLU A 106 14.61 -8.61 -15.28
C GLU A 106 13.27 -8.22 -15.93
N LEU A 107 12.96 -8.85 -17.06
CA LEU A 107 11.66 -8.71 -17.73
C LEU A 107 10.65 -9.63 -17.06
N VAL A 108 9.60 -9.04 -16.50
CA VAL A 108 8.52 -9.76 -15.83
C VAL A 108 7.24 -9.59 -16.60
N ASN A 109 6.56 -10.71 -16.81
CA ASN A 109 5.24 -10.75 -17.43
C ASN A 109 4.19 -10.82 -16.33
N LEU A 110 3.33 -9.81 -16.26
CA LEU A 110 2.21 -9.79 -15.32
C LEU A 110 1.09 -10.68 -15.85
N SER A 111 0.46 -11.46 -14.98
CA SER A 111 -0.69 -12.27 -15.38
C SER A 111 -1.75 -12.25 -14.31
N GLY A 112 -3.00 -12.13 -14.75
CA GLY A 112 -4.16 -12.13 -13.89
C GLY A 112 -5.18 -13.15 -14.38
N GLU A 113 -5.84 -13.77 -13.42
CA GLU A 113 -7.06 -14.54 -13.58
C GLU A 113 -8.20 -13.84 -12.81
N ALA A 114 -9.36 -13.79 -13.44
CA ALA A 114 -10.60 -13.30 -12.87
C ALA A 114 -11.76 -14.12 -13.42
N ARG A 115 -12.89 -14.08 -12.71
CA ARG A 115 -14.10 -14.83 -13.00
C ARG A 115 -15.28 -13.86 -13.05
N ASP A 116 -16.12 -14.00 -14.05
CA ASP A 116 -17.35 -13.23 -14.18
C ASP A 116 -18.53 -14.11 -13.76
N ASP A 117 -19.21 -13.71 -12.69
CA ASP A 117 -20.36 -14.44 -12.16
C ASP A 117 -21.60 -14.36 -13.06
N ASP A 118 -21.79 -13.27 -13.81
CA ASP A 118 -22.93 -13.12 -14.72
C ASP A 118 -22.79 -14.06 -15.92
N LEU A 119 -21.59 -14.18 -16.46
CA LEU A 119 -21.25 -15.15 -17.49
C LEU A 119 -21.47 -16.59 -17.04
N ASP A 120 -21.04 -16.93 -15.81
CA ASP A 120 -21.20 -18.27 -15.25
C ASP A 120 -22.66 -18.63 -14.96
N LEU A 121 -23.50 -17.63 -14.70
CA LEU A 121 -24.95 -17.77 -14.61
C LEU A 121 -25.63 -17.84 -16.00
N GLY A 122 -24.87 -17.73 -17.10
CA GLY A 122 -25.35 -17.81 -18.47
C GLY A 122 -26.05 -16.55 -18.97
N ILE A 123 -25.74 -15.40 -18.39
CA ILE A 123 -26.26 -14.11 -18.85
C ILE A 123 -25.41 -13.63 -20.02
N HIS A 124 -26.12 -13.19 -21.06
CA HIS A 124 -25.53 -12.57 -22.22
C HIS A 124 -26.19 -11.23 -22.49
N ALA A 125 -25.37 -10.24 -22.79
CA ALA A 125 -25.76 -8.87 -23.08
C ALA A 125 -25.24 -8.44 -24.46
N TRP A 126 -26.08 -7.69 -25.16
CA TRP A 126 -25.77 -7.02 -26.41
C TRP A 126 -26.24 -5.58 -26.31
N ILE A 127 -25.61 -4.71 -27.08
CA ILE A 127 -26.05 -3.34 -27.29
C ILE A 127 -26.44 -3.17 -28.76
N ASP A 128 -27.61 -2.57 -28.93
CA ASP A 128 -28.10 -1.96 -30.17
C ASP A 128 -27.45 -0.57 -30.24
N ASP A 129 -26.60 -0.36 -31.25
CA ASP A 129 -25.87 0.89 -31.46
C ASP A 129 -26.73 1.90 -32.25
N ASP A 130 -27.81 1.47 -32.93
CA ASP A 130 -28.72 2.32 -33.70
C ASP A 130 -30.19 1.86 -33.77
N ALA A 131 -30.99 2.33 -32.80
CA ALA A 131 -32.43 2.07 -32.64
C ALA A 131 -33.40 2.37 -33.83
N LEU A 132 -32.92 2.74 -35.00
CA LEU A 132 -33.72 3.00 -36.22
C LEU A 132 -33.33 2.12 -37.41
N PHE A 133 -32.25 1.34 -37.31
CA PHE A 133 -31.75 0.52 -38.41
C PHE A 133 -31.82 -0.96 -38.04
N ASP A 134 -32.63 -1.70 -38.78
CA ASP A 134 -32.79 -3.15 -38.64
C ASP A 134 -31.54 -3.86 -39.21
N SER A 135 -30.57 -4.10 -38.34
CA SER A 135 -29.27 -4.69 -38.65
C SER A 135 -29.37 -6.18 -38.96
N ASP A 136 -30.26 -6.91 -38.27
CA ASP A 136 -30.41 -8.36 -38.43
C ASP A 136 -31.50 -8.78 -39.45
N GLY A 137 -32.34 -7.83 -39.88
CA GLY A 137 -33.35 -7.99 -40.92
C GLY A 137 -34.63 -8.68 -40.45
N ASP A 138 -34.89 -8.73 -39.14
CA ASP A 138 -36.09 -9.36 -38.57
C ASP A 138 -37.36 -8.48 -38.65
N GLY A 139 -37.20 -7.21 -39.04
CA GLY A 139 -38.26 -6.23 -39.21
C GLY A 139 -38.55 -5.38 -37.96
N ASP A 140 -37.78 -5.51 -36.88
CA ASP A 140 -37.86 -4.71 -35.66
C ASP A 140 -36.51 -4.04 -35.34
N PRO A 141 -36.30 -2.78 -35.78
CA PRO A 141 -35.03 -2.06 -35.63
C PRO A 141 -34.69 -1.64 -34.18
N THR A 142 -35.42 -2.16 -33.19
CA THR A 142 -35.29 -1.76 -31.78
C THR A 142 -34.77 -2.87 -30.88
N ASN A 143 -34.52 -4.06 -31.45
CA ASN A 143 -34.12 -5.25 -30.72
C ASN A 143 -32.80 -5.85 -31.22
N ASP A 144 -32.10 -5.10 -32.07
CA ASP A 144 -30.88 -5.50 -32.73
C ASP A 144 -29.77 -5.84 -31.73
N ARG A 145 -28.86 -6.71 -32.18
CA ARG A 145 -27.72 -7.19 -31.38
C ARG A 145 -26.42 -6.85 -32.06
N ASP A 146 -26.17 -5.56 -32.28
CA ASP A 146 -25.02 -5.08 -33.05
C ASP A 146 -23.69 -5.45 -32.41
N ARG A 147 -23.55 -5.14 -31.11
CA ARG A 147 -22.30 -5.38 -30.38
C ARG A 147 -22.53 -6.25 -29.16
N ASN A 148 -21.73 -7.31 -29.07
CA ASN A 148 -21.69 -8.18 -27.91
C ASN A 148 -20.97 -7.49 -26.75
N LEU A 149 -21.58 -7.48 -25.56
CA LEU A 149 -20.98 -6.99 -24.31
C LEU A 149 -20.57 -8.13 -23.37
N THR A 150 -20.72 -9.38 -23.81
CA THR A 150 -20.45 -10.58 -23.01
C THR A 150 -19.06 -11.16 -23.24
N ASP A 151 -18.19 -10.40 -23.91
CA ASP A 151 -16.90 -10.88 -24.39
C ASP A 151 -15.84 -10.98 -23.28
N THR A 152 -14.60 -11.25 -23.65
CA THR A 152 -13.46 -11.46 -22.75
C THR A 152 -13.26 -10.30 -21.76
N LEU A 153 -13.04 -10.64 -20.48
CA LEU A 153 -12.65 -9.68 -19.45
C LEU A 153 -11.41 -8.88 -19.87
N GLU A 154 -11.47 -7.57 -19.66
CA GLU A 154 -10.37 -6.67 -19.94
C GLU A 154 -9.49 -6.53 -18.69
N PHE A 155 -8.18 -6.73 -18.85
CA PHE A 155 -7.20 -6.63 -17.76
C PHE A 155 -6.30 -5.43 -17.98
N ASN A 156 -6.39 -4.46 -17.09
CA ASN A 156 -5.57 -3.25 -17.10
C ASN A 156 -4.68 -3.22 -15.85
N TRP A 157 -3.39 -2.96 -16.06
CA TRP A 157 -2.38 -2.94 -15.01
C TRP A 157 -1.86 -1.53 -14.79
N ASP A 158 -1.51 -1.25 -13.54
CA ASP A 158 -0.82 -0.04 -13.10
C ASP A 158 0.35 -0.46 -12.18
N ILE A 159 1.57 0.03 -12.46
CA ILE A 159 2.80 -0.34 -11.75
C ILE A 159 2.95 0.42 -10.43
N ASN A 160 2.29 1.56 -10.30
CA ASN A 160 2.50 2.44 -9.17
C ASN A 160 1.22 3.13 -8.73
N SER A 161 0.50 2.43 -7.87
CA SER A 161 -0.72 2.94 -7.22
C SER A 161 -0.59 4.28 -6.45
N TYR A 162 0.62 4.85 -6.33
CA TYR A 162 0.88 6.12 -5.64
C TYR A 162 1.23 7.30 -6.56
N VAL A 163 1.52 7.06 -7.84
CA VAL A 163 1.97 8.09 -8.77
C VAL A 163 1.12 8.02 -10.03
N ASP A 164 0.40 9.10 -10.29
CA ASP A 164 -0.28 9.40 -11.55
C ASP A 164 0.81 9.68 -12.62
N ASP A 165 1.01 8.72 -13.51
CA ASP A 165 2.13 8.64 -14.48
C ASP A 165 1.64 8.69 -15.95
N ASP A 166 0.33 8.73 -16.22
CA ASP A 166 -0.28 8.87 -17.55
C ASP A 166 -0.37 10.34 -18.05
N CYS A 167 0.32 11.23 -17.35
CA CYS A 167 0.51 12.66 -17.63
C CYS A 167 1.12 13.05 -19.00
N LEU A 168 1.26 12.08 -19.92
CA LEU A 168 1.57 12.33 -21.32
C LEU A 168 0.39 12.97 -22.07
N THR A 169 -0.83 12.88 -21.54
CA THR A 169 -2.02 13.56 -22.08
C THR A 169 -2.69 14.45 -21.04
N LEU A 170 -3.34 15.54 -21.49
CA LEU A 170 -4.08 16.46 -20.63
C LEU A 170 -5.30 15.81 -19.94
N GLU A 171 -5.78 14.68 -20.46
CA GLU A 171 -6.87 13.88 -19.87
C GLU A 171 -6.36 12.83 -18.87
N GLY A 172 -5.07 12.47 -18.92
CA GLY A 172 -4.45 11.51 -18.00
C GLY A 172 -4.15 12.09 -16.62
N CYS A 173 -3.56 13.30 -16.54
CA CYS A 173 -3.31 13.99 -15.26
C CYS A 173 -4.61 14.48 -14.55
N ASP A 174 -5.59 13.61 -14.32
CA ASP A 174 -6.82 13.90 -13.59
C ASP A 174 -6.64 13.71 -12.07
N GLY A 175 -5.45 13.30 -11.63
CA GLY A 175 -5.11 13.04 -10.23
C GLY A 175 -5.54 11.66 -9.75
N ASN A 176 -6.00 10.79 -10.66
CA ASN A 176 -6.26 9.38 -10.38
C ASN A 176 -4.96 8.58 -10.60
N THR A 177 -4.44 8.00 -9.52
CA THR A 177 -3.17 7.27 -9.55
C THR A 177 -3.35 5.79 -9.90
N ARG A 178 -4.43 5.44 -10.62
CA ARG A 178 -4.92 4.05 -10.80
C ARG A 178 -5.43 3.74 -12.21
N ASN A 179 -5.32 4.69 -13.13
CA ASN A 179 -5.64 4.56 -14.56
C ASN A 179 -4.38 4.66 -15.43
N ASP A 180 -3.20 4.51 -14.82
CA ASP A 180 -1.91 4.48 -15.49
C ASP A 180 -1.70 3.15 -16.22
N TRP A 181 -2.49 2.91 -17.27
CA TRP A 181 -2.53 1.64 -17.95
C TRP A 181 -1.23 1.39 -18.72
N ILE A 182 -0.56 0.33 -18.30
CA ILE A 182 0.73 -0.11 -18.84
C ILE A 182 0.63 -1.48 -19.51
N GLY A 183 1.61 -1.75 -20.38
CA GLY A 183 1.75 -3.06 -21.00
C GLY A 183 2.07 -4.16 -19.99
N VAL A 184 1.69 -5.39 -20.33
CA VAL A 184 1.81 -6.58 -19.46
C VAL A 184 3.28 -6.95 -19.10
N ASN A 185 4.24 -6.54 -19.94
CA ASN A 185 5.66 -6.81 -19.72
C ASN A 185 6.36 -5.60 -19.08
N GLN A 186 6.95 -5.80 -17.90
CA GLN A 186 7.58 -4.74 -17.12
C GLN A 186 8.99 -5.06 -16.66
N THR A 187 9.76 -4.02 -16.39
CA THR A 187 11.14 -4.07 -15.90
C THR A 187 11.33 -3.00 -14.84
N TRP A 188 11.91 -3.35 -13.69
CA TRP A 188 12.17 -2.39 -12.62
C TRP A 188 13.65 -2.02 -12.55
N THR A 189 13.93 -0.73 -12.39
CA THR A 189 15.29 -0.18 -12.29
C THR A 189 15.75 0.05 -10.86
N GLU A 190 14.81 0.23 -9.93
CA GLU A 190 15.08 0.50 -8.52
C GLU A 190 14.67 -0.70 -7.65
N PRO A 191 15.50 -1.10 -6.68
CA PRO A 191 15.12 -2.11 -5.70
C PRO A 191 14.17 -1.52 -4.65
N GLY A 192 13.26 -2.33 -4.13
CA GLY A 192 12.28 -1.91 -3.13
C GLY A 192 10.98 -2.69 -3.19
N GLU A 193 10.04 -2.35 -2.31
CA GLU A 193 8.67 -2.84 -2.40
C GLU A 193 7.85 -1.88 -3.26
N ILE A 194 7.20 -2.42 -4.28
CA ILE A 194 6.30 -1.68 -5.17
C ILE A 194 4.88 -2.19 -4.97
N ARG A 195 3.90 -1.31 -5.15
CA ARG A 195 2.48 -1.66 -5.12
C ARG A 195 1.89 -1.45 -6.50
N ILE A 196 1.57 -2.56 -7.15
CA ILE A 196 0.91 -2.57 -8.45
C ILE A 196 -0.60 -2.77 -8.25
N SER A 197 -1.41 -2.18 -9.13
CA SER A 197 -2.86 -2.36 -9.16
C SER A 197 -3.26 -3.11 -10.42
N MET A 198 -4.18 -4.06 -10.29
CA MET A 198 -4.83 -4.72 -11.41
C MET A 198 -6.30 -4.35 -11.40
N THR A 199 -6.80 -3.81 -12.51
CA THR A 199 -8.22 -3.54 -12.74
C THR A 199 -8.75 -4.52 -13.78
N VAL A 200 -9.89 -5.14 -13.49
CA VAL A 200 -10.57 -6.06 -14.40
C VAL A 200 -11.98 -5.54 -14.66
N CYS A 201 -12.33 -5.36 -15.92
CA CYS A 201 -13.64 -4.87 -16.33
C CYS A 201 -14.42 -5.92 -17.12
N ASP A 202 -15.73 -5.98 -16.89
CA ASP A 202 -16.67 -6.70 -17.75
C ASP A 202 -16.95 -5.90 -19.04
N GLY A 203 -17.61 -6.53 -20.02
CA GLY A 203 -17.93 -5.85 -21.28
C GLY A 203 -19.06 -4.81 -21.16
N VAL A 204 -19.72 -4.71 -20.00
CA VAL A 204 -20.70 -3.66 -19.67
C VAL A 204 -20.02 -2.44 -19.01
N GLY A 205 -18.72 -2.54 -18.71
CA GLY A 205 -17.91 -1.48 -18.10
C GLY A 205 -17.95 -1.46 -16.56
N VAL A 206 -18.40 -2.55 -15.92
CA VAL A 206 -18.30 -2.74 -14.48
C VAL A 206 -16.94 -3.33 -14.16
N CYS A 207 -16.17 -2.61 -13.33
CA CYS A 207 -14.79 -2.96 -13.02
C CYS A 207 -14.57 -3.24 -11.54
N GLU A 208 -13.67 -4.17 -11.25
CA GLU A 208 -13.11 -4.45 -9.92
C GLU A 208 -11.59 -4.24 -9.96
N PHE A 209 -10.98 -3.80 -8.85
CA PHE A 209 -9.54 -3.64 -8.77
C PHE A 209 -8.94 -4.34 -7.56
N ARG A 210 -7.67 -4.74 -7.67
CA ARG A 210 -6.92 -5.35 -6.58
C ARG A 210 -5.44 -4.97 -6.60
N ASP A 211 -4.94 -4.56 -5.45
CA ASP A 211 -3.55 -4.16 -5.25
C ASP A 211 -2.68 -5.38 -4.85
N TYR A 212 -1.49 -5.46 -5.43
CA TYR A 212 -0.46 -6.45 -5.11
C TYR A 212 0.84 -5.76 -4.72
N VAL A 213 1.55 -6.35 -3.74
CA VAL A 213 2.88 -5.89 -3.33
C VAL A 213 3.91 -6.83 -3.94
N ILE A 214 4.88 -6.26 -4.65
CA ILE A 214 6.00 -7.00 -5.24
C ILE A 214 7.29 -6.50 -4.61
N THR A 215 8.19 -7.41 -4.27
CA THR A 215 9.53 -7.09 -3.77
C THR A 215 10.54 -7.19 -4.91
N VAL A 216 11.22 -6.08 -5.20
CA VAL A 216 12.31 -6.00 -6.18
C VAL A 216 13.66 -5.99 -5.46
N LEU A 217 14.47 -7.02 -5.70
CA LEU A 217 15.79 -7.19 -5.10
C LEU A 217 16.88 -6.56 -5.96
N SER A 218 17.88 -5.98 -5.30
CA SER A 218 19.09 -5.50 -5.97
C SER A 218 19.98 -6.67 -6.39
N LEU A 219 20.82 -6.47 -7.41
CA LEU A 219 21.82 -7.47 -7.81
C LEU A 219 22.81 -7.81 -6.67
N GLN A 220 23.03 -6.89 -5.71
CA GLN A 220 23.91 -7.13 -4.57
C GLN A 220 23.29 -8.04 -3.49
N ASP A 221 21.97 -8.02 -3.31
CA ASP A 221 21.28 -8.85 -2.30
C ASP A 221 21.21 -10.34 -2.68
N THR A 222 21.47 -10.66 -3.96
CA THR A 222 21.60 -12.05 -4.42
C THR A 222 23.00 -12.64 -4.17
N ALA A 223 23.98 -11.81 -3.80
CA ALA A 223 25.30 -12.29 -3.45
C ALA A 223 25.27 -12.91 -2.04
N PRO A 224 25.81 -14.13 -1.84
CA PRO A 224 25.94 -14.68 -0.49
C PRO A 224 26.71 -13.68 0.39
N PRO A 225 26.36 -13.56 1.69
CA PRO A 225 27.00 -12.61 2.59
C PRO A 225 28.52 -12.82 2.54
N LYS A 226 29.26 -11.75 2.22
CA LYS A 226 30.73 -11.80 2.15
C LYS A 226 31.26 -12.34 3.48
N THR A 227 32.03 -13.42 3.41
CA THR A 227 32.69 -13.95 4.59
C THR A 227 33.90 -13.05 4.94
N LEU A 228 34.42 -13.15 6.17
CA LEU A 228 35.62 -12.38 6.56
C LEU A 228 36.83 -12.61 5.62
N ALA A 229 36.85 -13.74 4.90
CA ALA A 229 37.88 -14.07 3.92
C ALA A 229 37.72 -13.35 2.56
N ASP A 230 36.52 -12.85 2.26
CA ASP A 230 36.19 -12.16 0.99
C ASP A 230 36.34 -10.63 1.10
N LEU A 231 36.66 -10.12 2.29
CA LEU A 231 36.84 -8.68 2.50
C LEU A 231 38.15 -8.21 1.86
N THR A 232 38.04 -7.26 0.94
CA THR A 232 39.20 -6.61 0.33
C THR A 232 39.47 -5.25 0.98
N LEU A 233 40.68 -4.71 0.80
CA LEU A 233 41.02 -3.38 1.34
C LEU A 233 40.08 -2.28 0.82
N ALA A 234 39.42 -2.49 -0.32
CA ALA A 234 38.42 -1.59 -0.89
C ALA A 234 37.06 -1.63 -0.17
N ASP A 235 36.65 -2.78 0.41
CA ASP A 235 35.45 -2.85 1.25
C ASP A 235 35.65 -2.12 2.60
N LEU A 236 36.91 -1.95 3.01
CA LEU A 236 37.28 -1.14 4.18
C LEU A 236 37.47 0.34 3.84
N THR A 237 37.38 0.73 2.57
CA THR A 237 37.37 2.15 2.19
C THR A 237 35.96 2.71 2.30
N PRO A 238 35.69 3.63 3.24
CA PRO A 238 34.36 4.17 3.44
C PRO A 238 33.88 4.94 2.21
N GLY A 239 32.64 4.68 1.79
CA GLY A 239 31.99 5.36 0.68
C GLY A 239 31.69 6.83 0.98
N LYS A 240 31.30 7.59 -0.06
CA LYS A 240 30.95 9.03 0.07
C LYS A 240 29.82 9.26 1.08
N GLU A 241 28.92 8.30 1.26
CA GLU A 241 27.81 8.35 2.21
C GLU A 241 28.27 8.25 3.68
N SER A 242 29.40 7.59 3.94
CA SER A 242 29.97 7.44 5.28
C SER A 242 30.83 8.63 5.72
N ALA A 243 30.99 9.66 4.87
CA ALA A 243 31.81 10.83 5.16
C ALA A 243 31.34 11.60 6.41
N GLY A 244 30.04 11.65 6.66
CA GLY A 244 29.46 12.29 7.85
C GLY A 244 29.86 11.56 9.15
N LEU A 245 29.86 10.23 9.14
CA LEU A 245 30.27 9.42 10.29
C LEU A 245 31.77 9.61 10.59
N LEU A 246 32.62 9.63 9.56
CA LEU A 246 34.05 9.87 9.73
C LEU A 246 34.36 11.28 10.24
N ALA A 247 33.63 12.29 9.77
CA ALA A 247 33.73 13.66 10.28
C ALA A 247 33.38 13.71 11.77
N LEU A 248 32.35 12.97 12.21
CA LEU A 248 32.01 12.85 13.62
C LEU A 248 33.10 12.14 14.43
N VAL A 249 33.60 11.00 13.95
CA VAL A 249 34.65 10.24 14.66
C VAL A 249 35.93 11.06 14.80
N THR A 250 36.34 11.75 13.74
CA THR A 250 37.51 12.64 13.77
C THR A 250 37.30 13.83 14.70
N LEU A 251 36.11 14.43 14.71
CA LEU A 251 35.77 15.52 15.63
C LEU A 251 35.81 15.04 17.09
N VAL A 252 35.25 13.87 17.39
CA VAL A 252 35.32 13.27 18.74
C VAL A 252 36.76 12.96 19.13
N ALA A 253 37.58 12.46 18.21
CA ALA A 253 39.00 12.20 18.48
C ALA A 253 39.78 13.50 18.75
N ILE A 254 39.50 14.58 18.01
CA ILE A 254 40.11 15.90 18.22
C ILE A 254 39.65 16.49 19.56
N LEU A 255 38.36 16.41 19.88
CA LEU A 255 37.85 16.88 21.17
C LEU A 255 38.43 16.06 22.34
N GLY A 256 38.48 14.73 22.20
CA GLY A 256 39.11 13.86 23.19
C GLY A 256 40.59 14.18 23.39
N TRP A 257 41.33 14.45 22.31
CA TRP A 257 42.71 14.91 22.38
C TRP A 257 42.85 16.30 23.03
N MET A 258 41.91 17.21 22.79
CA MET A 258 41.87 18.52 23.42
C MET A 258 41.65 18.43 24.93
N ILE A 259 40.68 17.61 25.36
CA ILE A 259 40.36 17.36 26.77
C ILE A 259 41.55 16.71 27.48
N LEU A 260 42.21 15.73 26.85
CA LEU A 260 43.42 15.11 27.40
C LEU A 260 44.61 16.07 27.54
N ARG A 261 44.56 17.25 26.91
CA ARG A 261 45.61 18.27 26.99
C ARG A 261 45.22 19.46 27.88
N GLU A 262 43.98 19.48 28.34
CA GLU A 262 43.55 20.42 29.37
C GLU A 262 44.22 20.02 30.68
N ARG A 263 44.86 20.99 31.35
CA ARG A 263 45.55 20.73 32.61
C ARG A 263 44.50 20.44 33.68
N ASP A 264 44.73 19.42 34.48
CA ASP A 264 43.85 19.13 35.61
C ASP A 264 44.04 20.17 36.73
N ASP A 265 43.07 20.23 37.64
CA ASP A 265 43.08 21.16 38.76
C ASP A 265 44.30 20.92 39.68
N GLU A 266 44.81 19.69 39.74
CA GLU A 266 46.00 19.32 40.52
C GLU A 266 47.29 19.89 39.93
N GLU A 267 47.46 19.89 38.59
CA GLU A 267 48.58 20.55 37.91
C GLU A 267 48.52 22.08 38.07
N LEU A 268 47.33 22.67 38.04
CA LEU A 268 47.14 24.10 38.26
C LEU A 268 47.48 24.51 39.69
N ASP A 269 47.03 23.73 40.69
CA ASP A 269 47.36 23.92 42.10
C ASP A 269 48.86 23.72 42.34
N ALA A 270 49.49 22.72 41.71
CA ALA A 270 50.93 22.51 41.77
C ALA A 270 51.70 23.73 41.20
N MET A 271 51.26 24.30 40.08
CA MET A 271 51.87 25.53 39.53
C MET A 271 51.68 26.74 40.45
N GLU A 272 50.54 26.88 41.11
CA GLU A 272 50.32 27.96 42.09
C GLU A 272 51.22 27.79 43.32
N MET A 273 51.42 26.56 43.78
CA MET A 273 52.29 26.23 44.91
C MET A 273 53.77 26.47 44.60
N VAL A 274 54.25 26.10 43.40
CA VAL A 274 55.59 26.44 42.90
C VAL A 274 55.80 27.96 42.87
N LYS A 275 54.78 28.71 42.46
CA LYS A 275 54.88 30.18 42.36
C LYS A 275 54.84 30.87 43.73
N LYS A 276 54.23 30.23 44.73
CA LYS A 276 54.06 30.75 46.09
C LYS A 276 55.24 30.41 47.01
N TYR A 277 55.84 29.25 46.81
CA TYR A 277 57.03 28.79 47.52
C TYR A 277 58.08 28.52 46.47
N ASP A 278 59.09 29.39 46.38
CA ASP A 278 60.20 29.39 45.40
C ASP A 278 61.00 28.07 45.45
N VAL A 279 60.43 27.01 44.90
CA VAL A 279 60.93 25.63 44.90
C VAL A 279 61.12 25.24 43.44
N ASP A 280 62.33 24.78 43.09
CA ASP A 280 62.76 24.62 41.71
C ASP A 280 62.01 23.51 40.93
N GLU A 281 61.38 22.54 41.61
CA GLU A 281 60.63 21.46 40.95
C GLU A 281 59.60 20.83 41.89
N VAL A 282 58.37 20.62 41.40
CA VAL A 282 57.35 19.80 42.05
C VAL A 282 57.10 18.62 41.13
N GLU A 283 57.64 17.46 41.48
CA GLU A 283 57.30 16.20 40.79
C GLU A 283 55.90 15.77 41.23
N ALA A 284 54.94 15.87 40.33
CA ALA A 284 53.72 15.09 40.45
C ALA A 284 54.09 13.63 40.19
N GLU A 285 54.14 12.79 41.23
CA GLU A 285 54.20 11.33 41.03
C GLU A 285 52.91 10.90 40.32
N GLY A 286 52.96 10.92 38.98
CA GLY A 286 51.86 10.58 38.10
C GLY A 286 51.35 9.18 38.40
N GLY A 287 50.25 9.11 39.12
CA GLY A 287 49.57 7.87 39.46
C GLY A 287 48.06 8.06 39.34
N LEU A 288 47.42 7.07 38.72
CA LEU A 288 45.96 7.03 38.55
C LEU A 288 45.24 7.27 39.89
N PRO A 289 44.34 8.25 39.98
CA PRO A 289 43.60 8.54 41.22
C PRO A 289 42.83 7.31 41.70
N GLY A 290 43.06 6.90 42.94
CA GLY A 290 42.30 5.80 43.60
C GLY A 290 43.03 4.48 43.77
N MET A 291 44.30 4.37 43.36
CA MET A 291 45.12 3.18 43.63
C MET A 291 46.06 3.47 44.81
N ASP A 292 45.88 2.74 45.91
CA ASP A 292 46.65 2.90 47.16
C ASP A 292 48.15 2.68 46.90
N GLN A 293 48.93 3.76 46.79
CA GLN A 293 50.36 3.73 46.45
C GLN A 293 51.25 3.42 47.66
N HIS A 294 50.74 2.67 48.62
CA HIS A 294 51.60 2.07 49.63
C HIS A 294 52.43 0.96 48.98
N SER A 295 53.74 1.19 48.88
CA SER A 295 54.68 0.11 48.59
C SER A 295 54.38 -1.04 49.55
N PRO A 296 54.07 -2.26 49.05
CA PRO A 296 53.69 -3.35 49.92
C PRO A 296 54.83 -3.57 50.93
N PRO A 297 54.51 -3.82 52.21
CA PRO A 297 55.54 -4.08 53.20
C PRO A 297 56.46 -5.20 52.70
N PRO A 298 57.77 -5.12 52.97
CA PRO A 298 58.73 -6.04 52.41
C PRO A 298 58.31 -7.48 52.72
N GLN A 299 58.32 -8.33 51.68
CA GLN A 299 57.91 -9.73 51.77
C GLN A 299 58.63 -10.40 52.96
N PRO A 300 57.92 -11.14 53.84
CA PRO A 300 58.56 -11.76 55.00
C PRO A 300 59.66 -12.70 54.53
N ARG A 301 60.90 -12.41 54.96
CA ARG A 301 62.08 -13.20 54.62
C ARG A 301 61.96 -14.58 55.25
N TYR A 302 62.09 -15.64 54.45
CA TYR A 302 62.19 -16.99 55.00
C TYR A 302 63.42 -17.07 55.93
N LEU A 303 63.18 -17.37 57.22
CA LEU A 303 64.24 -17.54 58.20
C LEU A 303 65.15 -18.69 57.76
N THR A 304 66.47 -18.45 57.77
CA THR A 304 67.48 -19.49 57.52
C THR A 304 67.46 -20.55 58.63
N SER A 305 68.08 -21.71 58.39
CA SER A 305 68.06 -22.83 59.35
C SER A 305 68.52 -22.41 60.76
N ASP A 306 69.55 -21.57 60.85
CA ASP A 306 70.11 -21.11 62.12
C ASP A 306 69.20 -20.12 62.85
N GLN A 307 68.43 -19.32 62.10
CA GLN A 307 67.45 -18.40 62.65
C GLN A 307 66.19 -19.11 63.18
N ARG A 308 65.87 -20.30 62.66
CA ARG A 308 64.78 -21.17 63.18
C ARG A 308 65.14 -21.88 64.49
N THR A 309 66.41 -21.80 64.93
CA THR A 309 66.90 -22.33 66.21
C THR A 309 67.12 -21.26 67.27
N ASN A 310 67.16 -19.98 66.90
CA ASN A 310 67.29 -18.89 67.86
C ASN A 310 65.96 -18.63 68.57
N ARG A 311 65.98 -18.53 69.91
CA ARG A 311 64.79 -18.42 70.76
C ARG A 311 64.13 -17.03 70.71
N GLU A 312 64.86 -16.01 70.25
CA GLU A 312 64.36 -14.65 70.05
C GLU A 312 63.68 -14.42 68.69
N SER A 313 63.77 -15.36 67.74
CA SER A 313 63.22 -15.18 66.39
C SER A 313 61.69 -15.35 66.28
N GLY A 314 61.02 -15.63 67.40
CA GLY A 314 59.56 -15.83 67.45
C GLY A 314 59.05 -17.08 66.72
N TYR A 315 59.95 -17.93 66.18
CA TYR A 315 59.57 -19.12 65.41
C TYR A 315 59.10 -20.27 66.33
N VAL A 316 57.82 -20.63 66.22
CA VAL A 316 57.23 -21.78 66.92
C VAL A 316 57.31 -23.02 66.02
N ARG A 317 58.04 -24.06 66.46
CA ARG A 317 58.12 -25.33 65.72
C ARG A 317 56.78 -26.08 65.79
N PRO A 318 56.20 -26.51 64.64
CA PRO A 318 54.97 -27.30 64.66
C PRO A 318 55.21 -28.68 65.27
N ILE A 319 54.39 -29.04 66.26
CA ILE A 319 54.46 -30.33 66.96
C ILE A 319 53.97 -31.42 66.01
N ARG A 320 54.86 -32.30 65.56
CA ARG A 320 54.47 -33.53 64.83
C ARG A 320 54.11 -34.61 65.84
N THR A 321 52.81 -34.84 66.05
CA THR A 321 52.33 -36.00 66.81
C THR A 321 52.61 -37.27 65.99
N ARG A 322 53.49 -38.13 66.50
CA ARG A 322 53.80 -39.44 65.90
C ARG A 322 52.64 -40.39 66.24
N ARG A 323 51.74 -40.65 65.29
CA ARG A 323 50.77 -41.76 65.44
C ARG A 323 51.57 -43.07 65.52
N LYS A 324 51.46 -43.76 66.65
CA LYS A 324 51.92 -45.13 66.88
C LYS A 324 50.82 -46.09 66.45
#